data_AF-A0A8T0SEK5-F1
#
_entry.id   AF-A0A8T0SEK5-F1
#
_cell.length_a   1.000
_cell.length_b   1.000
_cell.length_c   1.000
_cell.angle_alpha   90.00
_cell.angle_beta   90.00
_cell.angle_gamma   90.00
#
_symmetry.space_group_name_H-M   'P 1'
#
loop_
_entity.id
_entity.type
_entity.pdbx_description
1 polymer ?
#
loop_
_entity_poly.entity_id
_entity_poly.type
_entity_poly.pdbx_seq_one_letter_code
_entity_poly.pdbx_strand_id
1 'polypeptide(L)'
;MITWPHFAEQFVNERLVVDVLKTGVEVGVKAVTHWRQEQTEVTVTRDAVEKAVSKLMDDGEAAEEMRTRAKEFGVKARQALEEGGSTYNNINILIQEMGNQANASG
;
A
#
# COMPACT_ATOMS: atom_id res chain seq x y z
N MET A 1 -0.43 -2.99 8.56
CA MET A 1 0.56 -3.81 7.82
C MET A 1 1.95 -3.52 8.37
N ILE A 2 2.84 -4.49 8.44
CA ILE A 2 4.28 -4.22 8.64
C ILE A 2 4.92 -4.13 7.27
N THR A 3 5.56 -3.02 6.93
CA THR A 3 6.25 -2.85 5.64
C THR A 3 7.67 -3.40 5.72
N TRP A 4 8.00 -4.24 4.75
CA TRP A 4 9.31 -4.87 4.58
C TRP A 4 9.73 -4.73 3.10
N PRO A 5 10.16 -3.53 2.68
CA PRO A 5 10.54 -3.30 1.29
C PRO A 5 11.84 -4.05 0.95
N HIS A 6 11.92 -4.59 -0.26
CA HIS A 6 13.09 -5.25 -0.80
C HIS A 6 13.62 -4.52 -2.04
N PHE A 7 12.75 -4.18 -3.00
CA PHE A 7 13.15 -3.56 -4.27
C PHE A 7 12.02 -2.80 -4.95
N ALA A 8 12.35 -2.15 -6.09
CA ALA A 8 11.42 -1.41 -6.94
C ALA A 8 10.64 -0.31 -6.19
N GLU A 9 9.33 -0.22 -6.40
CA GLU A 9 8.46 0.82 -5.88
C GLU A 9 8.09 0.63 -4.40
N GLN A 10 8.52 -0.47 -3.78
CA GLN A 10 8.11 -0.84 -2.42
C GLN A 10 8.49 0.21 -1.37
N PHE A 11 9.62 0.91 -1.53
CA PHE A 11 10.01 2.01 -0.64
C PHE A 11 9.07 3.22 -0.76
N VAL A 12 8.54 3.49 -1.96
CA VAL A 12 7.53 4.54 -2.15
C VAL A 12 6.20 4.10 -1.54
N ASN A 13 5.82 2.84 -1.76
CA ASN A 13 4.61 2.26 -1.16
C ASN A 13 4.69 2.22 0.37
N GLU A 14 5.86 2.00 0.96
CA GLU A 14 6.07 2.10 2.41
C GLU A 14 5.74 3.50 2.91
N ARG A 15 6.29 4.56 2.29
CA ARG A 15 5.96 5.94 2.68
C ARG A 15 4.49 6.26 2.50
N LEU A 16 3.86 5.74 1.44
CA LEU A 16 2.41 5.87 1.26
C LEU A 16 1.66 5.21 2.44
N VAL A 17 2.01 3.98 2.83
CA VAL A 17 1.32 3.24 3.89
C VAL A 17 1.57 3.84 5.29
N VAL A 18 2.82 4.20 5.58
CA VAL A 18 3.27 4.63 6.92
C VAL A 18 3.05 6.13 7.12
N ASP A 19 3.52 6.97 6.20
CA ASP A 19 3.54 8.43 6.40
C ASP A 19 2.20 9.07 6.01
N VAL A 20 1.62 8.64 4.88
CA VAL A 20 0.43 9.27 4.30
C VAL A 20 -0.87 8.62 4.81
N LEU A 21 -1.02 7.32 4.57
CA LEU A 21 -2.21 6.58 4.96
C LEU A 21 -2.22 6.29 6.46
N LYS A 22 -1.05 6.21 7.11
CA LYS A 22 -0.88 5.89 8.54
C LYS A 22 -1.61 4.61 8.94
N THR A 23 -1.49 3.56 8.11
CA THR A 23 -2.13 2.25 8.30
C THR A 23 -1.12 1.12 8.52
N GLY A 24 0.16 1.45 8.69
CA GLY A 24 1.21 0.47 8.90
C GLY A 24 2.39 0.96 9.70
N VAL A 25 3.32 0.03 9.93
CA VAL A 25 4.57 0.21 10.67
C VAL A 25 5.72 -0.27 9.81
N GLU A 26 6.80 0.50 9.72
CA GLU A 26 8.03 0.06 9.06
C GLU A 26 8.82 -0.93 9.93
N VAL A 27 9.38 -1.97 9.30
CA VAL A 27 10.31 -2.89 9.97
C VAL A 27 11.73 -2.32 10.05
N GLY A 28 12.02 -1.28 9.26
CA GLY A 28 13.30 -0.55 9.29
C GLY A 28 14.30 -0.92 8.19
N VAL A 29 13.86 -1.51 7.07
CA VAL A 29 14.73 -1.69 5.89
C VAL A 29 14.94 -0.35 5.20
N LYS A 30 16.21 0.09 5.08
CA LYS A 30 16.56 1.41 4.51
C LYS A 30 17.34 1.35 3.21
N ALA A 31 17.73 0.17 2.74
CA ALA A 31 18.54 0.00 1.55
C ALA A 31 17.87 -0.96 0.56
N VAL A 32 17.97 -0.62 -0.72
CA VAL A 32 17.42 -1.41 -1.83
C VAL A 32 18.29 -2.63 -2.06
N THR A 33 17.69 -3.81 -2.06
CA THR A 33 18.34 -5.03 -2.54
C THR A 33 18.41 -4.96 -4.06
N HIS A 34 19.61 -4.71 -4.59
CA HIS A 34 19.81 -4.63 -6.04
C HIS A 34 19.62 -6.02 -6.67
N TRP A 35 18.70 -6.11 -7.64
CA TRP A 35 18.47 -7.33 -8.42
C TRP A 35 19.77 -7.73 -9.13
N ARG A 36 20.45 -8.78 -8.64
CA ARG A 36 21.71 -9.40 -9.12
C ARG A 36 23.02 -9.07 -8.39
N GLN A 37 23.06 -8.24 -7.35
CA GLN A 37 24.27 -8.17 -6.51
C GLN A 37 24.22 -9.25 -5.43
N GLU A 38 25.36 -9.94 -5.24
CA GLU A 38 25.56 -10.88 -4.13
C GLU A 38 25.08 -10.23 -2.84
N GLN A 39 24.19 -10.94 -2.15
CA GLN A 39 23.34 -10.43 -1.08
C GLN A 39 24.19 -9.80 0.02
N THR A 40 24.34 -8.46 -0.02
CA THR A 40 24.50 -7.73 1.23
C THR A 40 23.10 -7.66 1.81
N GLU A 41 22.66 -8.79 2.38
CA GLU A 41 21.32 -8.92 2.94
C GLU A 41 21.16 -7.81 3.97
N VAL A 42 20.21 -6.89 3.75
CA VAL A 42 19.88 -5.89 4.75
C VAL A 42 19.33 -6.65 5.95
N THR A 43 20.19 -6.90 6.94
CA THR A 43 19.85 -7.75 8.07
C THR A 43 18.91 -6.98 8.99
N VAL A 44 17.61 -7.27 8.88
CA VAL A 44 16.63 -6.85 9.89
C VAL A 44 16.85 -7.72 11.12
N THR A 45 17.11 -7.09 12.27
CA THR A 45 17.32 -7.82 13.51
C THR A 45 16.00 -8.39 14.05
N ARG A 46 16.09 -9.48 14.81
CA ARG A 46 14.94 -10.01 15.55
C ARG A 46 14.26 -8.92 16.39
N ASP A 47 15.04 -8.08 17.05
CA ASP A 47 14.53 -6.99 17.89
C ASP A 47 13.73 -5.95 17.08
N ALA A 48 14.15 -5.66 15.84
CA ALA A 48 13.41 -4.76 14.95
C ALA A 48 12.05 -5.37 14.56
N VAL A 49 12.02 -6.67 14.26
CA VAL A 49 10.78 -7.41 14.00
C VAL A 49 9.88 -7.41 15.24
N GLU A 50 10.42 -7.72 16.41
CA GLU A 50 9.67 -7.75 17.68
C GLU A 50 9.04 -6.39 18.00
N LYS A 51 9.80 -5.30 17.80
CA LYS A 51 9.29 -3.92 17.99
C LYS A 51 8.19 -3.60 17.00
N ALA A 52 8.35 -3.95 15.72
CA ALA A 52 7.34 -3.67 14.70
C ALA A 52 6.04 -4.45 14.95
N VAL A 53 6.14 -5.73 15.32
CA VAL A 53 4.99 -6.58 15.68
C VAL A 53 4.31 -6.04 16.94
N SER A 54 5.07 -5.76 18.00
CA SER A 54 4.53 -5.21 19.25
C SER A 54 3.79 -3.90 19.00
N LYS A 55 4.37 -2.98 18.23
CA LYS A 55 3.74 -1.69 17.89
C LYS A 55 2.45 -1.85 17.08
N LEU A 56 2.39 -2.80 16.15
CA LEU A 56 1.20 -3.04 15.34
C LEU A 56 0.06 -3.69 16.17
N MET A 57 0.43 -4.59 17.08
CA MET A 57 -0.49 -5.38 17.90
C MET A 57 -0.81 -4.74 19.25
N ASP A 58 -0.27 -3.57 19.54
CA ASP A 58 -0.53 -2.82 20.77
C ASP A 58 -2.04 -2.53 20.94
N ASP A 59 -2.48 -2.44 22.19
CA ASP A 59 -3.83 -2.04 22.59
C ASP A 59 -3.92 -0.53 22.86
N GLY A 60 -2.82 0.20 22.69
CA GLY A 60 -2.76 1.65 22.80
C GLY A 60 -3.47 2.40 21.67
N GLU A 61 -3.77 3.67 21.94
CA GLU A 61 -4.53 4.57 21.05
C GLU A 61 -3.95 4.63 19.63
N ALA A 62 -2.63 4.70 19.49
CA ALA A 62 -1.97 4.77 18.19
C ALA A 62 -2.22 3.53 17.30
N ALA A 63 -2.26 2.34 17.91
CA ALA A 63 -2.53 1.10 17.17
C ALA A 63 -4.01 0.97 16.81
N GLU A 64 -4.93 1.42 17.69
CA GLU A 64 -6.35 1.45 17.37
C GLU A 64 -6.70 2.49 16.30
N GLU A 65 -6.07 3.66 16.30
CA GLU A 65 -6.22 4.64 15.22
C GLU A 65 -5.78 4.04 13.88
N MET A 66 -4.65 3.34 13.86
CA MET A 66 -4.15 2.66 12.66
C MET A 66 -5.15 1.62 12.13
N ARG A 67 -5.73 0.80 13.02
CA ARG A 67 -6.77 -0.19 12.67
C ARG A 67 -8.06 0.48 12.18
N THR A 68 -8.45 1.59 12.80
CA THR A 68 -9.63 2.37 12.39
C THR A 68 -9.45 2.94 10.99
N ARG A 69 -8.34 3.60 10.73
CA ARG A 69 -8.01 4.13 9.39
C ARG A 69 -7.97 3.03 8.34
N ALA A 70 -7.37 1.88 8.66
CA ALA A 70 -7.35 0.73 7.74
C ALA A 70 -8.77 0.24 7.40
N LYS A 71 -9.68 0.17 8.39
CA LYS A 71 -11.09 -0.18 8.17
C LYS A 71 -11.79 0.86 7.28
N GLU A 72 -11.58 2.15 7.53
CA GLU A 72 -12.15 3.23 6.72
C GLU A 72 -11.71 3.17 5.26
N PHE A 73 -10.41 2.98 5.00
CA PHE A 73 -9.92 2.78 3.64
C PHE A 73 -10.50 1.52 2.99
N GLY A 74 -10.69 0.45 3.77
CA GLY A 74 -11.37 -0.76 3.30
C GLY A 74 -12.82 -0.51 2.86
N VAL A 75 -13.56 0.35 3.58
CA VAL A 75 -14.92 0.75 3.18
C VAL A 75 -14.87 1.61 1.91
N LYS A 76 -14.02 2.64 1.87
CA LYS A 76 -13.88 3.54 0.70
C LYS A 76 -13.49 2.78 -0.56
N ALA A 77 -12.59 1.80 -0.45
CA ALA A 77 -12.16 0.99 -1.58
C ALA A 77 -13.32 0.16 -2.18
N ARG A 78 -14.21 -0.40 -1.33
CA ARG A 78 -15.40 -1.11 -1.80
C ARG A 78 -16.39 -0.16 -2.47
N GLN A 79 -16.68 0.97 -1.83
CA GLN A 79 -17.58 1.99 -2.38
C GLN A 79 -17.11 2.55 -3.73
N ALA A 80 -15.79 2.67 -3.93
CA ALA A 80 -15.24 3.11 -5.21
C ALA A 80 -15.56 2.15 -6.37
N LEU A 81 -15.78 0.86 -6.09
CA LEU A 81 -16.09 -0.19 -7.08
C LEU A 81 -17.59 -0.45 -7.26
N GLU A 82 -18.44 -0.01 -6.32
CA GLU A 82 -19.90 -0.10 -6.42
C GLU A 82 -20.42 0.75 -7.59
N GLU A 83 -21.66 0.48 -8.05
CA GLU A 83 -22.28 1.24 -9.13
C GLU A 83 -22.37 2.73 -8.76
N GLY A 84 -21.91 3.60 -9.65
CA GLY A 84 -21.78 5.03 -9.40
C GLY A 84 -20.52 5.44 -8.62
N GLY A 85 -19.71 4.47 -8.15
CA GLY A 85 -18.41 4.69 -7.50
C GLY A 85 -17.34 5.23 -8.45
N SER A 86 -16.27 5.82 -7.90
CA SER A 86 -15.25 6.48 -8.70
C SER A 86 -14.49 5.55 -9.65
N THR A 87 -14.10 4.36 -9.18
CA THR A 87 -13.40 3.36 -10.00
C THR A 87 -14.35 2.78 -11.05
N TYR A 88 -15.59 2.48 -10.66
CA TYR A 88 -16.63 2.02 -11.57
C TYR A 88 -16.85 3.00 -12.73
N ASN A 89 -17.02 4.29 -12.41
CA ASN A 89 -17.21 5.34 -13.40
C ASN A 89 -15.98 5.50 -14.30
N ASN A 90 -14.77 5.49 -13.73
CA ASN A 90 -13.54 5.62 -14.52
C ASN A 90 -13.35 4.47 -15.52
N ILE A 91 -13.71 3.23 -15.15
CA ILE A 91 -13.67 2.09 -16.06
C ILE A 91 -14.70 2.26 -17.19
N ASN A 92 -15.91 2.72 -16.86
CA ASN A 92 -16.93 2.98 -17.88
C ASN A 92 -16.49 4.08 -18.86
N ILE A 93 -15.88 5.16 -18.37
CA ILE A 93 -15.32 6.22 -19.22
C ILE A 93 -14.24 5.65 -20.13
N LEU A 94 -13.32 4.85 -19.60
CA LEU A 94 -12.26 4.22 -20.40
C LEU A 94 -12.84 3.36 -21.53
N ILE A 95 -13.85 2.53 -21.25
CA ILE A 95 -14.51 1.69 -22.25
C ILE A 95 -15.17 2.55 -23.34
N GLN A 96 -15.86 3.62 -22.95
CA GLN A 96 -16.50 4.54 -23.89
C GLN A 96 -15.47 5.23 -24.80
N GLU A 97 -14.35 5.70 -24.24
CA GLU A 97 -13.28 6.33 -25.00
C GLU A 97 -12.66 5.37 -26.02
N MET A 98 -12.40 4.12 -25.63
CA MET A 98 -11.88 3.10 -26.54
C MET A 98 -12.88 2.79 -27.67
N GLY A 99 -14.17 2.70 -27.36
CA GLY A 99 -15.22 2.50 -28.36
C GLY A 99 -15.31 3.67 -29.36
N ASN A 100 -15.23 4.91 -28.87
CA ASN A 100 -15.25 6.09 -29.72
C ASN A 100 -14.02 6.16 -30.65
N GLN A 101 -12.84 5.79 -30.16
CA GLN A 101 -11.63 5.74 -30.99
C GLN A 101 -11.71 4.68 -32.09
N ALA A 102 -12.25 3.49 -31.78
CA ALA A 102 -12.45 2.44 -32.77
C ALA A 102 -13.42 2.88 -33.89
N ASN A 103 -14.52 3.55 -33.52
CA ASN A 103 -15.51 4.06 -34.47
C ASN A 103 -15.01 5.25 -35.31
N ALA A 104 -14.08 6.05 -34.78
CA ALA A 104 -13.48 7.17 -35.51
C ALA A 104 -12.37 6.74 -36.50
N SER A 105 -11.90 5.50 -36.39
CA SER A 105 -10.79 4.95 -37.19
C SER A 105 -11.24 4.01 -38.32
N GLY A 106 -12.55 3.77 -38.47
CA GLY A 106 -13.16 2.95 -39.54
C GLY A 106 -13.96 3.80 -40.51
#